data_AF-A0AAU4LC66-F1
#
_entry.id   AF-A0AAU4LC66-F1
#
_cell.length_a   1.000
_cell.length_b   1.000
_cell.length_c   1.000
_cell.angle_alpha   90.00
_cell.angle_beta   90.00
_cell.angle_gamma   90.00
#
_symmetry.space_group_name_H-M   'P 1'
#
loop_
_entity.id
_entity.type
_entity.pdbx_description
1 polymer ?
#
loop_
_entity_poly.entity_id
_entity_poly.type
_entity_poly.pdbx_seq_one_letter_code
_entity_poly.pdbx_strand_id
1 'polypeptide(L)'
;MTVVLGDKQRFAAEVGEWDGVLCQVDLWVAGNRLTCDDNMAFAKQFRLAVLDTAARLRSGEGSSLPFAGLSPEATHRRLMLRAGDDDETGADYELRSQFRVLSWGPTTDNVTAHLFRNGDRLVITLQFWREEHLLKHPEHAGEVFVMEIPTAEFVGILEDLVAVLDGGQNQQALVLGRQ
;
A
#
# COMPACT_ATOMS: atom_id res chain seq x y z
N MET A 1 12.57 -18.10 -6.06
CA MET A 1 12.18 -17.52 -7.36
C MET A 1 11.34 -16.31 -7.05
N THR A 2 11.66 -15.16 -7.64
CA THR A 2 10.92 -13.91 -7.39
C THR A 2 9.90 -13.69 -8.49
N VAL A 3 8.66 -13.36 -8.12
CA VAL A 3 7.58 -12.99 -9.04
C VAL A 3 7.36 -11.50 -8.93
N VAL A 4 7.37 -10.78 -10.05
CA VAL A 4 7.11 -9.33 -10.13
C VAL A 4 5.79 -9.11 -10.83
N LEU A 5 4.91 -8.33 -10.20
CA LEU A 5 3.57 -8.01 -10.66
C LEU A 5 3.43 -6.49 -10.80
N GLY A 6 3.06 -6.00 -11.99
CA GLY A 6 2.92 -4.57 -12.26
C GLY A 6 4.19 -3.88 -12.76
N ASP A 7 4.26 -2.57 -12.56
CA ASP A 7 5.35 -1.69 -13.01
C ASP A 7 5.90 -0.88 -11.82
N LYS A 8 7.19 -1.06 -11.51
CA LYS A 8 7.85 -0.36 -10.38
C LYS A 8 7.81 1.16 -10.50
N GLN A 9 7.71 1.70 -11.72
CA GLN A 9 7.56 3.14 -11.94
C GLN A 9 6.15 3.65 -11.61
N ARG A 10 5.17 2.75 -11.53
CA ARG A 10 3.82 3.02 -11.06
C ARG A 10 3.59 2.26 -9.77
N PHE A 11 2.85 1.16 -9.80
CA PHE A 11 2.68 0.23 -8.70
C PHE A 11 3.21 -1.14 -9.09
N ALA A 12 4.00 -1.75 -8.22
CA ALA A 12 4.36 -3.16 -8.35
C ALA A 12 4.43 -3.86 -6.99
N ALA A 13 4.22 -5.16 -7.04
CA ALA A 13 4.50 -6.07 -5.94
C ALA A 13 5.48 -7.15 -6.40
N GLU A 14 6.50 -7.40 -5.59
CA GLU A 14 7.44 -8.49 -5.79
C GLU A 14 7.27 -9.49 -4.66
N VAL A 15 7.04 -10.75 -4.99
CA VAL A 15 6.99 -11.84 -4.00
C VAL A 15 8.25 -12.67 -4.16
N GLY A 16 9.04 -12.73 -3.09
CA GLY A 16 10.33 -13.40 -3.06
C GLY A 16 10.28 -14.74 -2.34
N GLU A 17 11.27 -14.99 -1.50
CA GLU A 17 11.44 -16.24 -0.78
C GLU A 17 10.39 -16.44 0.31
N TRP A 18 10.14 -17.71 0.63
CA TRP A 18 9.20 -18.12 1.67
C TRP A 18 9.95 -18.76 2.82
N ASP A 19 9.62 -18.35 4.04
CA ASP A 19 10.10 -18.96 5.28
C ASP A 19 8.89 -19.44 6.08
N GLY A 20 8.53 -20.71 5.86
CA GLY A 20 7.32 -21.32 6.41
C GLY A 20 6.06 -20.56 6.00
N VAL A 21 5.47 -19.83 6.95
CA VAL A 21 4.24 -19.04 6.76
C VAL A 21 4.48 -17.57 6.40
N LEU A 22 5.74 -17.14 6.42
CA LEU A 22 6.17 -15.82 6.00
C LEU A 22 6.63 -15.85 4.53
N CYS A 23 6.44 -14.75 3.83
CA CYS A 23 7.00 -14.54 2.50
C CYS A 23 7.60 -13.15 2.39
N GLN A 24 8.71 -13.03 1.69
CA GLN A 24 9.24 -11.73 1.30
C GLN A 24 8.28 -11.07 0.31
N VAL A 25 7.86 -9.85 0.62
CA VAL A 25 7.05 -9.00 -0.26
C VAL A 25 7.71 -7.64 -0.34
N ASP A 26 8.09 -7.22 -1.55
CA ASP A 26 8.54 -5.87 -1.82
C ASP A 26 7.50 -5.08 -2.61
N LEU A 27 7.05 -3.97 -2.04
CA LEU A 27 6.06 -3.08 -2.67
C LEU A 27 6.74 -1.86 -3.25
N TRP A 28 6.28 -1.44 -4.43
CA TRP A 28 6.84 -0.32 -5.16
C TRP A 28 5.75 0.69 -5.53
N VAL A 29 6.05 1.97 -5.31
CA VAL A 29 5.22 3.08 -5.79
C VAL A 29 6.09 4.19 -6.36
N ALA A 30 5.77 4.65 -7.56
CA ALA A 30 6.43 5.79 -8.21
C ALA A 30 7.97 5.64 -8.24
N GLY A 31 8.48 4.42 -8.47
CA GLY A 31 9.90 4.10 -8.47
C GLY A 31 10.52 3.82 -7.11
N ASN A 32 9.78 3.99 -6.01
CA ASN A 32 10.28 3.86 -4.64
C ASN A 32 9.81 2.56 -3.99
N ARG A 33 10.71 1.86 -3.30
CA ARG A 33 10.37 0.66 -2.52
C ARG A 33 9.77 1.08 -1.17
N LEU A 34 8.55 0.63 -0.87
CA LEU A 34 7.84 0.95 0.36
C LEU A 34 8.26 0.06 1.53
N THR A 35 8.56 -1.20 1.28
CA THR A 35 8.94 -2.23 2.27
C THR A 35 10.42 -2.09 2.66
N CYS A 36 10.79 -0.94 3.21
CA CYS A 36 12.19 -0.62 3.54
C CYS A 36 12.59 -1.07 4.95
N ASP A 37 11.64 -1.12 5.88
CA ASP A 37 11.90 -1.42 7.30
C ASP A 37 11.66 -2.90 7.62
N ASP A 38 10.60 -3.48 7.06
CA ASP A 38 10.31 -4.91 7.07
C ASP A 38 9.67 -5.30 5.74
N ASN A 39 10.13 -6.39 5.14
CA ASN A 39 9.58 -6.96 3.91
C ASN A 39 9.13 -8.42 4.08
N MET A 40 9.16 -8.97 5.30
CA MET A 40 8.63 -10.30 5.59
C MET A 40 7.16 -10.20 6.01
N ALA A 41 6.27 -10.60 5.10
CA ALA A 41 4.84 -10.60 5.34
C ALA A 41 4.36 -11.96 5.88
N PHE A 42 3.52 -11.96 6.92
CA PHE A 42 2.71 -13.14 7.23
C PHE A 42 1.66 -13.33 6.13
N ALA A 43 1.92 -14.30 5.24
CA ALA A 43 1.27 -14.41 3.94
C ALA A 43 -0.27 -14.44 4.05
N LYS A 44 -0.81 -15.12 5.07
CA LYS A 44 -2.26 -15.25 5.25
C LYS A 44 -2.92 -13.91 5.56
N GLN A 45 -2.38 -13.15 6.51
CA GLN A 45 -2.93 -11.85 6.89
C GLN A 45 -2.74 -10.83 5.78
N PHE A 46 -1.53 -10.79 5.20
CA PHE A 46 -1.21 -9.86 4.12
C PHE A 46 -2.12 -10.08 2.91
N ARG A 47 -2.31 -11.34 2.50
CA ARG A 47 -3.26 -11.71 1.45
C ARG A 47 -4.68 -11.21 1.74
N LEU A 48 -5.18 -11.40 2.96
CA LEU A 48 -6.53 -10.94 3.31
C LEU A 48 -6.68 -9.42 3.20
N ALA A 49 -5.65 -8.66 3.62
CA ALA A 49 -5.65 -7.20 3.52
C ALA A 49 -5.60 -6.71 2.05
N VAL A 50 -4.80 -7.38 1.21
CA VAL A 50 -4.73 -7.11 -0.23
C VAL A 50 -6.06 -7.45 -0.90
N LEU A 51 -6.66 -8.59 -0.59
CA LEU A 51 -7.94 -9.05 -1.13
C LEU A 51 -9.09 -8.10 -0.76
N ASP A 52 -9.14 -7.65 0.49
CA ASP A 52 -10.13 -6.66 0.95
C ASP A 52 -10.00 -5.34 0.17
N THR A 53 -8.76 -4.86 0.02
CA THR A 53 -8.46 -3.65 -0.78
C THR A 53 -8.94 -3.80 -2.23
N ALA A 54 -8.65 -4.94 -2.86
CA ALA A 54 -9.09 -5.22 -4.23
C ALA A 54 -10.62 -5.28 -4.34
N ALA A 55 -11.30 -5.94 -3.39
CA ALA A 55 -12.75 -6.06 -3.38
C ALA A 55 -13.46 -4.70 -3.24
N ARG A 56 -12.96 -3.84 -2.34
CA ARG A 56 -13.45 -2.47 -2.15
C ARG A 56 -13.31 -1.64 -3.43
N LEU A 57 -12.16 -1.70 -4.08
CA LEU A 57 -11.93 -0.93 -5.32
C LEU A 57 -12.77 -1.45 -6.49
N ARG A 58 -12.98 -2.76 -6.58
CA ARG A 58 -13.83 -3.39 -7.59
C ARG A 58 -15.30 -3.04 -7.42
N SER A 59 -15.78 -2.88 -6.18
CA SER A 59 -17.17 -2.46 -5.89
C SER A 59 -17.44 -0.99 -6.22
N GLY A 60 -16.40 -0.24 -6.59
CA GLY A 60 -16.49 1.19 -6.89
C GLY A 60 -16.18 2.09 -5.70
N GLU A 61 -15.73 1.53 -4.57
CA GLU A 61 -15.34 2.33 -3.42
C GLU A 61 -14.15 3.26 -3.76
N GLY A 62 -14.12 4.40 -3.08
CA GLY A 62 -13.18 5.48 -3.27
C GLY A 62 -13.89 6.81 -3.53
N SER A 63 -13.45 7.85 -2.84
CA SER A 63 -13.97 9.21 -2.98
C SER A 63 -13.06 10.05 -3.85
N SER A 64 -13.61 11.07 -4.50
CA SER A 64 -12.81 12.11 -5.17
C SER A 64 -12.04 12.95 -4.15
N LEU A 65 -11.14 13.81 -4.64
CA LEU A 65 -10.39 14.74 -3.79
C LEU A 65 -11.38 15.58 -2.94
N PRO A 66 -11.22 15.62 -1.60
CA PRO A 66 -12.16 16.31 -0.71
C PRO A 66 -12.04 17.83 -0.76
N PHE A 67 -10.96 18.37 -1.33
CA PHE A 67 -10.70 19.81 -1.37
C PHE A 67 -10.65 20.31 -2.80
N ALA A 68 -11.66 21.09 -3.20
CA ALA A 68 -11.73 21.67 -4.53
C ALA A 68 -10.50 22.53 -4.85
N GLY A 69 -9.93 22.32 -6.04
CA GLY A 69 -8.80 23.10 -6.56
C GLY A 69 -7.42 22.73 -5.98
N LEU A 70 -7.33 21.80 -5.02
CA LEU A 70 -6.04 21.29 -4.55
C LEU A 70 -5.54 20.16 -5.46
N SER A 71 -4.21 20.11 -5.63
CA SER A 71 -3.55 18.94 -6.19
C SER A 71 -3.68 17.73 -5.24
N PRO A 72 -3.47 16.50 -5.73
CA PRO A 72 -3.41 15.32 -4.85
C PRO A 72 -2.35 15.46 -3.76
N GLU A 73 -1.20 16.02 -4.09
CA GLU A 73 -0.09 16.28 -3.17
C GLU A 73 -0.48 17.28 -2.07
N ALA A 74 -1.08 18.42 -2.45
CA ALA A 74 -1.55 19.43 -1.50
C ALA A 74 -2.69 18.89 -0.63
N THR A 75 -3.56 18.05 -1.20
CA THR A 75 -4.61 17.34 -0.46
C THR A 75 -4.02 16.40 0.58
N HIS A 76 -3.00 15.61 0.22
CA HIS A 76 -2.31 14.73 1.15
C HIS A 76 -1.73 15.53 2.33
N ARG A 77 -0.98 16.59 2.05
CA ARG A 77 -0.41 17.46 3.11
C ARG A 77 -1.49 18.05 4.01
N ARG A 78 -2.63 18.44 3.44
CA ARG A 78 -3.76 18.97 4.21
C ARG A 78 -4.40 17.90 5.10
N LEU A 79 -4.55 16.67 4.62
CA LEU A 79 -5.02 15.55 5.43
C LEU A 79 -4.05 15.23 6.57
N MET A 80 -2.74 15.43 6.35
CA MET A 80 -1.70 15.14 7.33
C MET A 80 -1.41 16.28 8.32
N LEU A 81 -1.98 17.48 8.14
CA LEU A 81 -1.58 18.70 8.87
C LEU A 81 -1.62 18.58 10.41
N ARG A 82 -2.50 17.73 10.95
CA ARG A 82 -2.67 17.50 12.39
C ARG A 82 -2.59 16.00 12.76
N ALA A 83 -2.16 15.16 11.83
CA ALA A 83 -2.25 13.72 12.04
C ALA A 83 -1.31 13.27 13.16
N GLY A 84 -1.87 12.72 14.24
CA GLY A 84 -1.09 12.27 15.40
C GLY A 84 -0.68 13.38 16.38
N ASP A 85 -1.13 14.62 16.18
CA ASP A 85 -0.94 15.71 17.13
C ASP A 85 -2.03 15.67 18.23
N ASP A 86 -1.74 16.23 19.41
CA ASP A 86 -2.73 16.39 20.50
C ASP A 86 -3.96 17.22 20.09
N ASP A 87 -3.82 18.03 19.03
CA ASP A 87 -4.86 18.88 18.45
C ASP A 87 -5.65 18.17 17.30
N GLU A 88 -5.38 16.89 17.00
CA GLU A 88 -6.18 16.12 16.01
C GLU A 88 -7.61 15.97 16.51
N THR A 89 -8.56 16.58 15.81
CA THR A 89 -9.98 16.40 16.15
C THR A 89 -10.47 15.05 15.63
N GLY A 90 -11.51 14.49 16.26
CA GLY A 90 -12.14 13.24 15.77
C GLY A 90 -12.61 13.36 14.31
N ALA A 91 -13.08 14.54 13.90
CA ALA A 91 -13.48 14.81 12.52
C ALA A 91 -12.29 14.82 11.55
N ASP A 92 -11.13 15.33 11.97
CA ASP A 92 -9.89 15.31 11.17
C ASP A 92 -9.43 13.85 10.96
N TYR A 93 -9.43 13.04 12.02
CA TYR A 93 -9.10 11.62 11.96
C TYR A 93 -10.08 10.86 11.05
N GLU A 94 -11.38 11.05 11.23
CA GLU A 94 -12.42 10.40 10.43
C GLU A 94 -12.28 10.73 8.95
N LEU A 95 -12.11 12.01 8.61
CA LEU A 95 -11.91 12.44 7.23
C LEU A 95 -10.67 11.77 6.62
N ARG A 96 -9.53 11.80 7.32
CA ARG A 96 -8.30 11.16 6.86
C ARG A 96 -8.43 9.65 6.68
N SER A 97 -9.12 8.99 7.61
CA SER A 97 -9.29 7.53 7.61
C SER A 97 -10.09 7.02 6.40
N GLN A 98 -11.03 7.83 5.88
CA GLN A 98 -11.83 7.49 4.69
C GLN A 98 -10.98 7.34 3.42
N PHE A 99 -9.85 8.05 3.34
CA PHE A 99 -8.96 7.99 2.18
C PHE A 99 -7.80 7.02 2.38
N ARG A 100 -7.61 6.46 3.58
CA ARG A 100 -6.46 5.60 3.89
C ARG A 100 -6.48 4.32 3.04
N VAL A 101 -5.35 4.02 2.43
CA VAL A 101 -5.11 2.80 1.62
C VAL A 101 -3.79 2.15 2.03
N LEU A 102 -3.52 0.94 1.54
CA LEU A 102 -2.27 0.20 1.78
C LEU A 102 -1.96 0.01 3.27
N SER A 103 -2.98 -0.07 4.13
CA SER A 103 -2.82 -0.34 5.56
C SER A 103 -2.77 -1.85 5.81
N TRP A 104 -1.77 -2.54 5.24
CA TRP A 104 -1.69 -4.00 5.16
C TRP A 104 -0.89 -4.65 6.30
N GLY A 105 -0.49 -3.86 7.29
CA GLY A 105 0.26 -4.32 8.47
C GLY A 105 1.71 -3.82 8.46
N PRO A 106 2.62 -4.52 9.15
CA PRO A 106 4.01 -4.07 9.34
C PRO A 106 4.77 -3.76 8.05
N THR A 107 4.46 -4.44 6.94
CA THR A 107 5.12 -4.24 5.65
C THR A 107 4.80 -2.90 4.99
N THR A 108 3.78 -2.20 5.46
CA THR A 108 3.37 -0.88 4.92
C THR A 108 3.08 0.14 6.01
N ASP A 109 3.34 -0.19 7.27
CA ASP A 109 3.05 0.73 8.38
C ASP A 109 4.02 1.90 8.42
N ASN A 110 5.13 1.83 7.69
CA ASN A 110 6.16 2.87 7.62
C ASN A 110 5.79 4.09 6.75
N VAL A 111 4.71 3.96 5.99
CA VAL A 111 4.15 5.00 5.13
C VAL A 111 2.72 5.33 5.53
N THR A 112 2.30 6.55 5.22
CA THR A 112 0.87 6.88 5.15
C THR A 112 0.50 7.05 3.69
N ALA A 113 -0.52 6.31 3.24
CA ALA A 113 -1.00 6.38 1.88
C ALA A 113 -2.49 6.76 1.83
N HIS A 114 -2.84 7.66 0.91
CA HIS A 114 -4.21 8.06 0.60
C HIS A 114 -4.56 7.73 -0.85
N LEU A 115 -5.78 7.26 -1.07
CA LEU A 115 -6.33 6.95 -2.39
C LEU A 115 -7.51 7.85 -2.70
N PHE A 116 -7.49 8.41 -3.90
CA PHE A 116 -8.57 9.23 -4.46
C PHE A 116 -9.04 8.59 -5.76
N ARG A 117 -10.36 8.55 -5.97
CA ARG A 117 -10.96 7.99 -7.18
C ARG A 117 -11.44 9.11 -8.10
N ASN A 118 -11.06 9.03 -9.37
CA ASN A 118 -11.52 9.92 -10.43
C ASN A 118 -11.95 9.10 -11.64
N GLY A 119 -13.24 8.77 -11.71
CA GLY A 119 -13.79 7.90 -12.75
C GLY A 119 -13.19 6.49 -12.70
N ASP A 120 -12.52 6.10 -13.79
CA ASP A 120 -11.83 4.81 -13.95
C ASP A 120 -10.38 4.86 -13.48
N ARG A 121 -9.89 5.99 -12.97
CA ARG A 121 -8.53 6.16 -12.46
C ARG A 121 -8.47 6.32 -10.96
N LEU A 122 -7.37 5.86 -10.40
CA LEU A 122 -6.98 6.05 -9.01
C LEU A 122 -5.77 6.97 -8.96
N VAL A 123 -5.80 7.87 -8.00
CA VAL A 123 -4.64 8.67 -7.61
C VAL A 123 -4.24 8.23 -6.22
N ILE A 124 -3.03 7.71 -6.08
CA ILE A 124 -2.48 7.28 -4.79
C ILE A 124 -1.37 8.25 -4.42
N THR A 125 -1.41 8.73 -3.19
CA THR A 125 -0.40 9.59 -2.61
C THR A 125 0.21 8.90 -1.41
N LEU A 126 1.51 9.04 -1.20
CA LEU A 126 2.19 8.44 -0.05
C LEU A 126 3.25 9.36 0.52
N GLN A 127 3.52 9.18 1.80
CA GLN A 127 4.57 9.86 2.54
C GLN A 127 5.20 8.87 3.53
N PHE A 128 6.53 8.84 3.58
CA PHE A 128 7.26 8.11 4.63
C PHE A 128 7.26 8.91 5.92
N TRP A 129 7.05 8.24 7.05
CA TRP A 129 7.00 8.91 8.35
C TRP A 129 7.88 8.24 9.42
N ARG A 130 8.39 7.03 9.19
CA ARG A 130 9.29 6.36 10.13
C ARG A 130 10.63 7.09 10.22
N GLU A 131 11.02 7.45 11.43
CA GLU A 131 12.27 8.17 11.70
C GLU A 131 13.50 7.42 11.17
N GLU A 132 13.57 6.10 11.36
CA GLU A 132 14.71 5.28 10.90
C GLU A 132 14.91 5.34 9.38
N HIS A 133 13.81 5.38 8.61
CA HIS A 133 13.87 5.55 7.15
C HIS A 133 14.32 6.96 6.79
N LEU A 134 13.75 7.98 7.42
CA LEU A 134 14.07 9.39 7.14
C LEU A 134 15.51 9.77 7.53
N LEU A 135 16.11 9.08 8.50
CA LEU A 135 17.54 9.24 8.82
C LEU A 135 18.45 8.73 7.70
N LYS A 136 18.05 7.66 6.99
CA LYS A 136 18.80 7.08 5.86
C LYS A 136 18.50 7.80 4.54
N HIS A 137 17.28 8.34 4.41
CA HIS A 137 16.75 9.00 3.24
C HIS A 137 16.17 10.38 3.60
N PRO A 138 17.02 11.36 3.96
CA PRO A 138 16.56 12.69 4.34
C PRO A 138 15.79 13.41 3.23
N GLU A 139 16.04 13.07 1.96
CA GLU A 139 15.30 13.56 0.79
C GLU A 139 13.81 13.17 0.79
N HIS A 140 13.41 12.15 1.55
CA HIS A 140 12.02 11.73 1.67
C HIS A 140 11.24 12.47 2.77
N ALA A 141 11.91 13.29 3.58
CA ALA A 141 11.28 14.01 4.68
C ALA A 141 10.30 15.09 4.16
N GLY A 142 9.01 14.91 4.43
CA GLY A 142 7.96 15.83 3.96
C GLY A 142 7.58 15.67 2.48
N GLU A 143 8.27 14.78 1.76
CA GLU A 143 8.01 14.51 0.36
C GLU A 143 6.75 13.67 0.20
N VAL A 144 5.91 14.04 -0.76
CA VAL A 144 4.67 13.33 -1.07
C VAL A 144 4.79 12.77 -2.48
N PHE A 145 4.91 11.45 -2.59
CA PHE A 145 4.94 10.80 -3.89
C PHE A 145 3.52 10.61 -4.38
N VAL A 146 3.30 10.88 -5.67
CA VAL A 146 2.01 10.80 -6.32
C VAL A 146 2.10 9.82 -7.49
N MET A 147 1.12 8.95 -7.59
CA MET A 147 0.96 8.00 -8.68
C MET A 147 -0.48 8.03 -9.20
N GLU A 148 -0.63 7.99 -10.51
CA GLU A 148 -1.90 7.72 -11.16
C GLU A 148 -1.87 6.34 -11.81
N ILE A 149 -2.96 5.59 -11.65
CA ILE A 149 -3.08 4.24 -12.20
C ILE A 149 -4.54 3.96 -12.58
N PRO A 150 -4.83 3.33 -13.73
CA PRO A 150 -6.17 2.82 -14.02
C PRO A 150 -6.64 1.88 -12.90
N THR A 151 -7.90 2.02 -12.48
CA THR A 151 -8.48 1.18 -11.42
C THR A 151 -8.37 -0.30 -11.77
N ALA A 152 -8.67 -0.65 -13.03
CA ALA A 152 -8.59 -2.03 -13.51
C ALA A 152 -7.16 -2.58 -13.48
N GLU A 153 -6.16 -1.75 -13.79
CA GLU A 153 -4.73 -2.12 -13.74
C GLU A 153 -4.31 -2.40 -12.29
N PHE A 154 -4.63 -1.48 -11.37
CA PHE A 154 -4.29 -1.65 -9.95
C PHE A 154 -4.99 -2.86 -9.34
N VAL A 155 -6.30 -3.01 -9.56
CA VAL A 155 -7.08 -4.16 -9.08
C VAL A 155 -6.52 -5.48 -9.64
N GLY A 156 -6.15 -5.53 -10.92
CA GLY A 156 -5.52 -6.72 -11.52
C GLY A 156 -4.21 -7.10 -10.83
N ILE A 157 -3.34 -6.13 -10.54
CA ILE A 157 -2.09 -6.38 -9.80
C ILE A 157 -2.37 -6.95 -8.40
N LEU A 158 -3.38 -6.43 -7.68
CA LEU A 158 -3.76 -6.94 -6.37
C LEU A 158 -4.33 -8.37 -6.44
N GLU A 159 -5.14 -8.68 -7.46
CA GLU A 159 -5.68 -10.01 -7.69
C GLU A 159 -4.58 -11.04 -8.01
N ASP A 160 -3.65 -10.67 -8.89
CA ASP A 160 -2.49 -11.51 -9.21
C ASP A 160 -1.62 -11.74 -7.97
N LEU A 161 -1.44 -10.71 -7.13
CA LEU A 161 -0.70 -10.83 -5.87
C LEU A 161 -1.37 -11.82 -4.92
N VAL A 162 -2.69 -11.76 -4.78
CA VAL A 162 -3.46 -12.73 -4.00
C VAL A 162 -3.28 -14.14 -4.54
N ALA A 163 -3.31 -14.33 -5.86
CA ALA A 163 -3.12 -15.63 -6.49
C ALA A 163 -1.72 -16.22 -6.24
N VAL A 164 -0.67 -15.40 -6.30
CA VAL A 164 0.71 -15.80 -5.98
C VAL A 164 0.84 -16.22 -4.52
N LEU A 165 0.24 -15.45 -3.60
CA LEU A 165 0.25 -15.75 -2.17
C LEU A 165 -0.49 -17.06 -1.86
N ASP A 166 -1.62 -17.32 -2.52
CA ASP A 166 -2.35 -18.60 -2.40
C ASP A 166 -1.54 -19.79 -2.93
N GLY A 167 -0.89 -19.63 -4.08
CA GLY A 167 -0.05 -20.67 -4.68
C GLY A 167 1.13 -21.06 -3.79
N GLY A 168 1.81 -20.07 -3.20
CA GLY A 168 2.95 -20.30 -2.31
C GLY A 168 2.57 -21.01 -1.00
N GLN A 169 1.45 -20.64 -0.39
CA GLN A 169 0.97 -21.30 0.84
C GLN A 169 0.65 -22.78 0.61
N ASN A 170 0.02 -23.11 -0.52
CA ASN A 170 -0.31 -24.50 -0.86
C ASN A 170 0.94 -25.35 -1.10
N GLN A 171 1.99 -24.78 -1.70
CA GLN A 171 3.27 -25.46 -1.87
C GLN A 171 3.98 -25.73 -0.53
N GLN A 172 3.96 -24.77 0.40
CA GLN A 172 4.56 -24.94 1.73
C GLN A 172 3.81 -25.98 2.58
N ALA A 173 2.47 -26.00 2.53
CA ALA A 173 1.66 -27.01 3.23
C ALA A 173 1.96 -28.44 2.73
N LEU A 174 2.21 -28.61 1.43
CA LEU A 174 2.61 -29.91 0.85
C LEU A 174 4.01 -30.37 1.27
N VAL A 175 4.93 -29.44 1.52
CA VAL A 175 6.28 -29.74 2.02
C VAL A 175 6.24 -30.13 3.49
N LEU A 176 5.44 -29.42 4.31
CA LEU A 176 5.31 -29.69 5.74
C LEU A 176 4.48 -30.95 6.07
N GLY A 177 3.55 -31.35 5.20
CA GLY A 177 2.76 -32.59 5.35
C GLY A 177 3.49 -33.88 4.95
N ARG A 178 4.78 -33.81 4.63
CA ARG A 178 5.63 -34.96 4.24
C ARG A 178 6.74 -35.29 5.24
N GLN A 179 6.71 -34.72 6.45
CA GLN A 179 7.66 -35.03 7.54
C GLN A 179 7.03 -35.94 8.59
#